data_AF-A0A938DMU5-F1
#
_entry.id   AF-A0A938DMU5-F1
#
_cell.length_a   1.000
_cell.length_b   1.000
_cell.length_c   1.000
_cell.angle_alpha   90.00
_cell.angle_beta   90.00
_cell.angle_gamma   90.00
#
_symmetry.space_group_name_H-M   'P 1'
#
loop_
_entity.id
_entity.type
_entity.pdbx_description
1 polymer ?
#
loop_
_entity_poly.entity_id
_entity_poly.type
_entity_poly.pdbx_seq_one_letter_code
_entity_poly.pdbx_strand_id
1 'polypeptide(L)'
;MAIAKADRKLVLITSALVIGAGLFFASVLIFATGTSSPSSENDGPLYVGPKSDIILKLDEGSPLYFANPFGGRGFWMDREAGALVALDVGRYEDPDCSIRWRGSKGSYIDCDGTRLDKTEMARHPVEVKTSGKQKGGVFVDLDTLDPPAATTASTLGG
;
A
#
# COMPACT_ATOMS: atom_id res chain seq x y z
N MET A 1 -8.13 18.14 58.62
CA MET A 1 -8.54 16.97 57.82
C MET A 1 -7.46 15.89 57.98
N ALA A 2 -7.67 14.94 58.89
CA ALA A 2 -6.75 13.83 59.08
C ALA A 2 -7.10 12.75 58.06
N ILE A 3 -6.27 12.56 57.03
CA ILE A 3 -6.32 11.36 56.18
C ILE A 3 -5.99 10.20 57.11
N ALA A 4 -6.99 9.39 57.46
CA ALA A 4 -6.78 8.21 58.27
C ALA A 4 -5.73 7.32 57.56
N LYS A 5 -4.78 6.74 58.31
CA LYS A 5 -3.72 5.89 57.73
C LYS A 5 -4.26 4.78 56.81
N ALA A 6 -5.51 4.37 57.03
CA ALA A 6 -6.26 3.43 56.18
C ALA A 6 -6.54 3.97 54.77
N ASP A 7 -6.98 5.22 54.63
CA ASP A 7 -7.27 5.85 53.33
C ASP A 7 -5.99 6.02 52.50
N ARG A 8 -4.88 6.39 53.13
CA ARG A 8 -3.58 6.48 52.45
C ARG A 8 -3.12 5.11 51.93
N LYS A 9 -3.31 4.05 52.71
CA LYS A 9 -2.95 2.68 52.30
C LYS A 9 -3.83 2.19 51.15
N LEU A 10 -5.12 2.53 51.19
CA LEU A 10 -6.07 2.18 50.14
C LEU A 10 -5.70 2.90 48.83
N VAL A 11 -5.50 4.22 48.86
CA VAL A 11 -5.10 5.00 47.67
C VAL A 11 -3.78 4.49 47.06
N LEU A 12 -2.79 4.10 47.88
CA LEU A 12 -1.52 3.56 47.39
C LEU A 12 -1.70 2.19 46.71
N ILE A 13 -2.51 1.30 47.28
CA ILE A 13 -2.78 -0.03 46.71
C ILE A 13 -3.56 0.12 45.40
N THR A 14 -4.60 0.94 45.37
CA THR A 14 -5.42 1.14 44.17
C THR A 14 -4.61 1.78 43.04
N SER A 15 -3.78 2.79 43.36
CA SER A 15 -2.88 3.41 42.38
C SER A 15 -1.88 2.40 41.81
N ALA A 16 -1.28 1.55 42.66
CA ALA A 16 -0.34 0.52 42.22
C ALA A 16 -1.01 -0.53 41.32
N LEU A 17 -2.24 -0.93 41.63
CA LEU A 17 -3.02 -1.87 40.79
C LEU A 17 -3.35 -1.27 39.42
N VAL A 18 -3.75 -0.01 39.37
CA VAL A 18 -4.08 0.67 38.09
C VAL A 18 -2.83 0.79 37.21
N ILE A 19 -1.69 1.19 37.79
CA ILE A 19 -0.42 1.28 37.05
C ILE A 19 0.01 -0.11 36.57
N GLY A 20 -0.11 -1.13 37.44
CA GLY A 20 0.22 -2.52 37.09
C GLY A 20 -0.63 -3.05 35.94
N ALA A 21 -1.95 -2.81 35.97
CA ALA A 21 -2.84 -3.19 34.88
C ALA A 21 -2.50 -2.47 33.58
N GLY A 22 -2.22 -1.15 33.64
CA GLY A 22 -1.82 -0.38 32.46
C GLY A 22 -0.53 -0.91 31.82
N LEU A 23 0.49 -1.19 32.63
CA LEU A 23 1.74 -1.78 32.16
C LEU A 23 1.54 -3.19 31.59
N PHE A 24 0.67 -3.99 32.19
CA PHE A 24 0.33 -5.32 31.69
C PHE A 24 -0.27 -5.23 30.28
N PHE A 25 -1.30 -4.42 30.08
CA PHE A 25 -1.91 -4.26 28.74
C PHE A 25 -0.94 -3.66 27.72
N ALA A 26 -0.13 -2.67 28.11
CA ALA A 26 0.91 -2.13 27.23
C ALA A 26 1.90 -3.22 26.81
N SER A 27 2.34 -4.07 27.74
CA SER A 27 3.25 -5.17 27.44
C SER A 27 2.62 -6.20 26.51
N VAL A 28 1.37 -6.60 26.74
CA VAL A 28 0.63 -7.52 25.87
C VAL A 28 0.50 -6.95 24.47
N LEU A 29 0.16 -5.66 24.34
CA LEU A 29 0.08 -5.01 23.03
C LEU A 29 1.44 -5.02 22.34
N ILE A 30 2.51 -4.60 23.02
CA ILE A 30 3.87 -4.59 22.44
C ILE A 30 4.32 -6.00 22.03
N PHE A 31 4.03 -7.05 22.80
CA PHE A 31 4.41 -8.41 22.44
C PHE A 31 3.50 -9.03 21.36
N ALA A 32 2.21 -8.69 21.36
CA ALA A 32 1.27 -9.16 20.35
C ALA A 32 1.43 -8.46 19.00
N THR A 33 1.81 -7.17 19.00
CA THR A 33 1.93 -6.36 17.78
C THR A 33 3.39 -6.11 17.37
N GLY A 34 4.36 -6.24 18.28
CA GLY A 34 5.76 -5.87 18.06
C GLY A 34 6.62 -6.91 17.33
N THR A 35 6.06 -8.05 16.93
CA THR A 35 6.79 -9.09 16.19
C THR A 35 6.66 -8.97 14.67
N SER A 36 6.09 -7.90 14.15
CA SER A 36 5.91 -7.73 12.70
C SER A 36 6.04 -6.29 12.24
N SER A 37 7.18 -5.67 12.52
CA SER A 37 7.70 -4.70 11.55
C SER A 37 8.34 -5.54 10.44
N PRO A 38 7.78 -5.60 9.22
CA PRO A 38 8.49 -6.23 8.12
C PRO A 38 9.83 -5.49 7.96
N SER A 39 10.91 -6.23 8.17
CA SER A 39 12.24 -5.75 7.86
C SER A 39 12.30 -5.58 6.34
N SER A 40 12.49 -4.33 5.90
CA SER A 40 12.53 -3.80 4.52
C SER A 40 13.59 -4.44 3.60
N GLU A 41 14.06 -5.65 3.88
CA GLU A 41 15.26 -6.21 3.25
C GLU A 41 14.99 -7.42 2.35
N ASN A 42 13.74 -7.87 2.22
CA ASN A 42 13.33 -8.86 1.20
C ASN A 42 11.83 -8.78 0.92
N ASP A 43 11.41 -7.73 0.21
CA ASP A 43 10.01 -7.55 -0.17
C ASP A 43 9.73 -8.29 -1.47
N GLY A 44 9.57 -9.61 -1.36
CA GLY A 44 9.03 -10.39 -2.47
C GLY A 44 7.72 -9.78 -3.00
N PRO A 45 7.34 -10.09 -4.25
CA PRO A 45 6.27 -9.37 -4.94
C PRO A 45 4.97 -9.36 -4.14
N LEU A 46 4.33 -8.20 -4.08
CA LEU A 46 3.13 -7.97 -3.27
C LEU A 46 1.94 -8.73 -3.84
N TYR A 47 1.37 -9.63 -3.04
CA TYR A 47 0.08 -10.24 -3.36
C TYR A 47 -1.05 -9.23 -3.17
N VAL A 48 -1.76 -8.89 -4.26
CA VAL A 48 -2.85 -7.91 -4.25
C VAL A 48 -4.25 -8.54 -4.27
N GLY A 49 -4.34 -9.85 -4.54
CA GLY A 49 -5.59 -10.59 -4.53
C GLY A 49 -5.82 -11.50 -5.74
N PRO A 50 -6.97 -12.18 -5.81
CA PRO A 50 -7.35 -12.99 -6.96
C PRO A 50 -7.61 -12.12 -8.20
N LYS A 51 -7.16 -12.58 -9.38
CA LYS A 51 -7.37 -11.89 -10.66
C LYS A 51 -8.85 -11.66 -10.97
N SER A 52 -9.72 -12.62 -10.66
CA SER A 52 -11.17 -12.52 -10.87
C SER A 52 -11.77 -11.32 -10.13
N ASP A 53 -11.36 -11.13 -8.89
CA ASP A 53 -11.93 -10.14 -7.99
C ASP A 53 -11.43 -8.75 -8.35
N ILE A 54 -10.16 -8.64 -8.73
CA ILE A 54 -9.57 -7.41 -9.26
C ILE A 54 -10.27 -7.01 -10.56
N ILE A 55 -10.47 -7.96 -11.48
CA ILE A 55 -11.19 -7.71 -12.74
C ILE A 55 -12.61 -7.23 -12.47
N LEU A 56 -13.35 -7.91 -11.61
CA LEU A 56 -14.72 -7.56 -11.27
C LEU A 56 -14.82 -6.13 -10.73
N LYS A 57 -13.93 -5.75 -9.81
CA LYS A 57 -13.87 -4.38 -9.26
C LYS A 57 -13.48 -3.33 -10.29
N LEU A 58 -12.55 -3.65 -11.20
CA LEU A 58 -12.18 -2.75 -12.29
C LEU A 58 -13.33 -2.55 -13.29
N ASP A 59 -14.19 -3.55 -13.48
CA ASP A 59 -15.38 -3.46 -14.34
C ASP A 59 -16.44 -2.51 -13.73
N GLU A 60 -16.38 -2.20 -12.43
CA GLU A 60 -17.21 -1.16 -11.78
C GLU A 60 -16.79 0.28 -12.18
N GLY A 61 -15.67 0.43 -12.90
CA GLY A 61 -15.36 1.64 -13.68
C GLY A 61 -14.32 2.57 -13.08
N SER A 62 -13.52 2.13 -12.10
CA SER A 62 -12.39 2.92 -11.59
C SER A 62 -11.16 2.06 -11.30
N PRO A 63 -9.94 2.60 -11.48
CA PRO A 63 -8.72 1.93 -11.04
C PRO A 63 -8.70 1.76 -9.52
N LEU A 64 -7.98 0.75 -9.07
CA LEU A 64 -7.88 0.40 -7.65
C LEU A 64 -6.54 0.89 -7.10
N TYR A 65 -6.58 1.63 -5.99
CA TYR A 65 -5.36 2.01 -5.29
C TYR A 65 -4.91 0.88 -4.35
N PHE A 66 -3.62 0.53 -4.41
CA PHE A 66 -2.98 -0.34 -3.44
C PHE A 66 -1.83 0.40 -2.77
N ALA A 67 -1.87 0.49 -1.43
CA ALA A 67 -0.77 1.03 -0.65
C ALA A 67 0.41 0.05 -0.62
N ASN A 68 1.65 0.57 -0.61
CA ASN A 68 2.83 -0.24 -0.38
C ASN A 68 2.95 -0.56 1.13
N PRO A 69 2.78 -1.82 1.56
CA PRO A 69 2.84 -2.18 2.97
C PRO A 69 4.26 -2.13 3.56
N PHE A 70 5.28 -2.05 2.71
CA PHE A 70 6.69 -2.02 3.10
C PHE A 70 7.23 -0.59 3.26
N GLY A 71 6.38 0.42 2.99
CA GLY A 71 6.73 1.83 3.05
C GLY A 71 6.93 2.44 1.66
N GLY A 72 6.86 3.76 1.57
CA GLY A 72 6.89 4.47 0.30
C GLY A 72 5.51 4.61 -0.34
N ARG A 73 5.49 4.80 -1.66
CA ARG A 73 4.28 5.09 -2.43
C ARG A 73 3.60 3.80 -2.89
N GLY A 74 2.28 3.84 -2.99
CA GLY A 74 1.48 2.79 -3.62
C GLY A 74 1.45 2.89 -5.14
N PHE A 75 0.55 2.12 -5.74
CA PHE A 75 0.32 2.09 -7.18
C PHE A 75 -1.18 1.99 -7.50
N TRP A 76 -1.55 2.33 -8.72
CA TRP A 76 -2.88 2.14 -9.28
C TRP A 76 -2.92 0.84 -10.09
N MET A 77 -3.76 -0.10 -9.69
CA MET A 77 -4.12 -1.24 -10.53
C MET A 77 -5.21 -0.82 -11.51
N ASP A 78 -5.00 -1.08 -12.79
CA ASP A 78 -5.96 -0.80 -13.86
C ASP A 78 -5.86 -1.87 -14.96
N ARG A 79 -6.65 -1.72 -16.03
CA ARG A 79 -6.66 -2.56 -17.21
C ARG A 79 -6.24 -1.77 -18.45
N GLU A 80 -5.42 -2.41 -19.27
CA GLU A 80 -5.03 -1.92 -20.58
C GLU A 80 -5.01 -3.10 -21.57
N ALA A 81 -5.68 -2.95 -22.71
CA ALA A 81 -5.82 -4.01 -23.73
C ALA A 81 -6.23 -5.40 -23.16
N GLY A 82 -7.01 -5.42 -22.07
CA GLY A 82 -7.45 -6.65 -21.41
C GLY A 82 -6.47 -7.26 -20.40
N ALA A 83 -5.26 -6.70 -20.26
CA ALA A 83 -4.28 -7.08 -19.26
C ALA A 83 -4.34 -6.18 -18.02
N LEU A 84 -3.99 -6.73 -16.86
CA LEU A 84 -3.81 -5.95 -15.64
C LEU A 84 -2.48 -5.21 -15.71
N VAL A 85 -2.49 -3.94 -15.29
CA VAL A 85 -1.31 -3.08 -15.21
C VAL A 85 -1.26 -2.42 -13.84
N ALA A 86 -0.07 -2.35 -13.24
CA ALA A 86 0.17 -1.62 -12.01
C ALA A 86 0.96 -0.35 -12.36
N LEU A 87 0.30 0.81 -12.27
CA LEU A 87 0.85 2.12 -12.63
C LEU A 87 1.38 2.81 -11.37
N ASP A 88 2.64 3.25 -11.38
CA ASP A 88 3.23 3.96 -10.24
C ASP A 88 2.45 5.26 -9.95
N VAL A 89 2.31 5.58 -8.67
CA VAL A 89 1.72 6.85 -8.23
C VAL A 89 2.72 7.99 -8.42
N GLY A 90 4.00 7.69 -8.61
CA GLY A 90 5.00 8.66 -9.03
C GLY A 90 5.04 8.93 -10.51
N ARG A 91 5.40 10.17 -10.87
CA ARG A 91 5.93 10.43 -12.21
C ARG A 91 7.35 9.85 -12.32
N TYR A 92 7.65 9.20 -13.45
CA TYR A 92 8.93 8.51 -13.67
C TYR A 92 10.14 9.43 -13.52
N GLU A 93 10.08 10.61 -14.15
CA GLU A 93 11.17 11.60 -14.16
C GLU A 93 11.24 12.45 -12.88
N ASP A 94 10.14 12.48 -12.13
CA ASP A 94 9.99 13.30 -10.92
C ASP A 94 9.15 12.57 -9.88
N PRO A 95 9.80 11.74 -9.05
CA PRO A 95 9.11 10.95 -8.04
C PRO A 95 8.39 11.79 -6.96
N ASP A 96 8.73 13.06 -6.78
CA ASP A 96 8.01 13.88 -5.79
C ASP A 96 6.63 14.32 -6.31
N CYS A 97 6.41 14.24 -7.63
CA CYS A 97 5.12 14.49 -8.26
C CYS A 97 4.20 13.25 -8.14
N SER A 98 3.15 13.37 -7.32
CA SER A 98 2.14 12.31 -7.15
C SER A 98 0.99 12.41 -8.17
N ILE A 99 0.82 11.34 -8.93
CA ILE A 99 -0.26 11.12 -9.89
C ILE A 99 -1.48 10.52 -9.20
N ARG A 100 -2.64 11.14 -9.44
CA ARG A 100 -3.92 10.75 -8.84
C ARG A 100 -4.97 10.43 -9.90
N TRP A 101 -5.83 9.46 -9.61
CA TRP A 101 -7.06 9.27 -10.37
C TRP A 101 -8.09 10.34 -10.05
N ARG A 102 -8.65 11.00 -11.06
CA ARG A 102 -9.76 11.95 -10.92
C ARG A 102 -11.03 11.35 -11.50
N GLY A 103 -11.82 10.69 -10.65
CA GLY A 103 -13.07 10.01 -11.05
C GLY A 103 -14.06 10.90 -11.82
N SER A 104 -14.19 12.19 -11.44
CA SER A 104 -15.07 13.13 -12.15
C SER A 104 -14.67 13.39 -13.62
N LYS A 105 -13.41 13.11 -13.98
CA LYS A 105 -12.88 13.29 -15.34
C LYS A 105 -12.56 11.95 -16.02
N GLY A 106 -12.62 10.84 -15.28
CA GLY A 106 -12.18 9.53 -15.77
C GLY A 106 -10.73 9.55 -16.26
N SER A 107 -9.83 10.24 -15.55
CA SER A 107 -8.44 10.39 -16.00
C SER A 107 -7.43 10.49 -14.85
N TYR A 108 -6.19 10.08 -15.15
CA TYR A 108 -5.04 10.38 -14.30
C TYR A 108 -4.64 11.84 -14.45
N ILE A 109 -4.24 12.45 -13.33
CA ILE A 109 -3.86 13.85 -13.25
C ILE A 109 -2.55 13.93 -12.46
N ASP A 110 -1.57 14.66 -12.99
CA ASP A 110 -0.30 14.92 -12.30
C ASP A 110 -0.40 16.03 -11.24
N CYS A 111 0.73 16.37 -10.63
CA CYS A 111 0.85 17.43 -9.62
C CYS A 111 0.50 18.83 -10.17
N ASP A 112 0.73 19.08 -11.46
CA ASP A 112 0.46 20.35 -12.13
C ASP A 112 -1.00 20.46 -12.63
N GLY A 113 -1.77 19.38 -12.53
CA GLY A 113 -3.15 19.31 -12.99
C GLY A 113 -3.30 18.86 -14.45
N THR A 114 -2.20 18.47 -15.09
CA THR A 114 -2.15 17.93 -16.45
C THR A 114 -2.75 16.54 -16.48
N ARG A 115 -3.49 16.24 -17.55
CA ARG A 115 -4.03 14.91 -17.78
C ARG A 115 -2.93 13.99 -18.31
N LEU A 116 -2.82 12.81 -17.71
CA LEU A 116 -1.93 11.75 -18.17
C LEU A 116 -2.71 10.59 -18.75
N ASP A 117 -2.17 10.00 -19.80
CA ASP A 117 -2.54 8.68 -20.29
C ASP A 117 -1.78 7.57 -19.53
N LYS A 118 -2.33 6.35 -19.52
CA LYS A 118 -1.70 5.19 -18.86
C LYS A 118 -0.32 4.87 -19.47
N THR A 119 -0.13 5.15 -20.76
CA THR A 119 1.14 4.91 -21.48
C THR A 119 2.26 5.86 -21.07
N GLU A 120 1.93 6.98 -20.44
CA GLU A 120 2.85 8.00 -19.92
C GLU A 120 3.26 7.73 -18.45
N MET A 121 2.68 6.71 -17.82
CA MET A 121 2.97 6.34 -16.44
C MET A 121 3.96 5.17 -16.37
N ALA A 122 4.86 5.24 -15.40
CA ALA A 122 5.76 4.14 -15.06
C ALA A 122 4.98 2.95 -14.49
N ARG A 123 5.57 1.75 -14.58
CA ARG A 123 4.85 0.51 -14.30
C ARG A 123 5.63 -0.42 -13.39
N HIS A 124 4.91 -1.03 -12.47
CA HIS A 124 5.41 -2.17 -11.72
C HIS A 124 5.09 -3.46 -12.49
N PRO A 125 6.03 -4.40 -12.62
CA PRO A 125 5.76 -5.70 -13.23
C PRO A 125 4.63 -6.42 -12.50
N VAL A 126 3.67 -6.95 -13.27
CA VAL A 126 2.53 -7.71 -12.75
C VAL A 126 2.66 -9.17 -13.16
N GLU A 127 2.66 -10.07 -12.18
CA GLU A 127 2.65 -11.51 -12.39
C GLU A 127 1.29 -12.10 -11.98
N VAL A 128 0.69 -12.90 -12.85
CA VAL A 128 -0.48 -13.72 -12.49
C VAL A 128 -0.05 -15.18 -12.41
N LYS A 129 -0.09 -15.76 -11.21
CA LYS A 129 0.30 -17.16 -11.02
C LYS A 129 -0.67 -18.09 -11.76
N THR A 130 -0.14 -18.95 -12.62
CA THR A 130 -0.95 -19.88 -13.43
C THR A 130 -1.05 -21.29 -12.82
N SER A 131 -0.24 -21.59 -11.80
CA SER A 131 -0.13 -22.90 -11.15
C SER A 131 0.15 -22.80 -9.65
N GLY A 132 0.09 -23.93 -8.95
CA GLY A 132 0.36 -24.02 -7.50
C GLY A 132 -0.78 -23.54 -6.60
N LYS A 133 -0.49 -23.43 -5.29
CA LYS A 133 -1.48 -23.03 -4.27
C LYS A 133 -2.01 -21.61 -4.44
N GLN A 134 -1.24 -20.74 -5.10
CA GLN A 134 -1.58 -19.34 -5.35
C GLN A 134 -2.10 -19.10 -6.78
N LYS A 135 -2.49 -20.16 -7.50
CA LYS A 135 -3.04 -20.06 -8.87
C LYS A 135 -4.18 -19.05 -8.92
N GLY A 136 -4.13 -18.16 -9.92
CA GLY A 136 -5.08 -17.07 -10.12
C GLY A 136 -4.77 -15.83 -9.28
N GLY A 137 -3.77 -15.88 -8.40
CA GLY A 137 -3.30 -14.74 -7.62
C GLY A 137 -2.50 -13.76 -8.47
N VAL A 138 -2.71 -12.48 -8.21
CA VAL A 138 -1.98 -11.36 -8.83
C VAL A 138 -0.93 -10.86 -7.85
N PHE A 139 0.29 -10.72 -8.36
CA PHE A 139 1.47 -10.28 -7.65
C PHE A 139 2.07 -9.07 -8.37
N VAL A 140 2.52 -8.09 -7.62
CA VAL A 140 3.13 -6.86 -8.16
C VAL A 140 4.54 -6.73 -7.60
N ASP A 141 5.53 -6.65 -8.48
CA ASP A 141 6.91 -6.40 -8.08
C ASP A 141 7.11 -4.91 -7.80
N LEU A 142 7.37 -4.57 -6.55
CA LEU A 142 7.54 -3.18 -6.09
C LEU A 142 9.00 -2.71 -6.16
N ASP A 143 9.94 -3.64 -6.33
CA ASP A 143 11.38 -3.34 -6.41
C ASP A 143 11.78 -2.94 -7.83
N THR A 144 10.99 -3.34 -8.82
CA THR A 144 11.19 -3.00 -10.24
C THR A 144 10.21 -1.92 -10.69
N LEU A 145 10.74 -0.92 -11.40
CA LEU A 145 9.96 0.13 -12.04
C LEU A 145 10.34 0.26 -13.51
N ASP A 146 9.42 -0.14 -14.39
CA ASP A 146 9.56 0.01 -15.83
C ASP A 146 9.20 1.43 -16.28
N PRO A 147 9.95 2.01 -17.23
CA PRO A 147 9.65 3.32 -17.78
C PRO A 147 8.31 3.33 -18.53
N PRO A 148 7.70 4.53 -18.72
CA PRO A 148 6.51 4.68 -19.53
C PRO A 148 6.68 4.08 -20.94
N ALA A 149 5.63 3.43 -21.45
CA ALA A 149 5.62 2.84 -22.79
C ALA A 149 5.79 3.89 -23.90
N ALA A 150 5.34 5.12 -23.67
CA ALA A 150 5.56 6.24 -24.58
C ALA A 150 7.05 6.56 -24.78
N THR A 151 7.87 6.40 -23.74
CA THR A 151 9.31 6.68 -23.78
C THR A 151 10.08 5.64 -24.60
N THR A 152 9.68 4.37 -24.58
CA THR A 152 10.35 3.30 -25.34
C THR A 152 10.02 3.34 -26.83
N ALA A 153 8.82 3.77 -27.22
CA ALA A 153 8.45 3.95 -28.63
C ALA A 153 9.29 5.05 -29.32
N SER A 154 9.71 6.08 -28.58
CA SER A 154 10.46 7.20 -29.14
C SER A 154 11.95 6.87 -29.41
N THR A 155 12.51 5.85 -28.76
CA THR A 155 13.93 5.48 -28.89
C THR A 155 14.20 4.48 -30.03
N LEU A 156 13.18 3.76 -30.51
CA LEU A 156 13.29 2.77 -31.59
C LEU A 156 13.03 3.34 -33.00
N GLY A 157 12.70 4.63 -33.12
CA GLY A 157 12.37 5.29 -34.38
C GLY A 157 13.37 6.35 -34.85
N GLY A 158 14.59 6.37 -34.31
CA GLY A 158 15.67 7.33 -34.64
C GLY A 158 16.69 6.79 -35.63
#